data_AF-I8ITG0-F1
#
_entry.id   AF-I8ITG0-F1
#
_cell.length_a   1.000
_cell.length_b   1.000
_cell.length_c   1.000
_cell.angle_alpha   90.00
_cell.angle_beta   90.00
_cell.angle_gamma   90.00
#
_symmetry.space_group_name_H-M   'P 1'
#
loop_
_entity.id
_entity.type
_entity.pdbx_description
1 polymer ?
#
loop_
_entity_poly.entity_id
_entity_poly.type
_entity_poly.pdbx_seq_one_letter_code
_entity_poly.pdbx_strand_id
1 'polypeptide(L)'
;MRFSHLHPSYHLSHLLDNYDFGTGECTIVDIGGSHGEVSTEIASRYPQIRCIVQDLPETIADWTTRVPTSLQDRVTCMAHDFLTPQPVHGADVYLLRWILHDWSDKYCVRILRNLVPALKKGARVVVNDICIPEPGELGPKADRDLRSDIHPTVSVTDPVC
;
A
#
# COMPACT_ATOMS: atom_id res chain seq x y z
N MET A 1 -21.29 -6.15 -2.32
CA MET A 1 -20.60 -4.89 -2.00
C MET A 1 -19.38 -4.81 -2.93
N ARG A 2 -19.29 -3.80 -3.79
CA ARG A 2 -18.13 -3.57 -4.68
C ARG A 2 -17.15 -2.68 -3.90
N PHE A 3 -15.94 -3.16 -3.67
CA PHE A 3 -14.94 -2.53 -2.82
C PHE A 3 -14.41 -1.22 -3.40
N SER A 4 -13.96 -0.37 -2.47
CA SER A 4 -13.34 0.97 -2.48
C SER A 4 -12.34 1.35 -3.60
N HIS A 5 -11.94 0.45 -4.49
CA HIS A 5 -10.83 0.69 -5.43
C HIS A 5 -11.18 1.58 -6.65
N LEU A 6 -12.45 1.93 -6.84
CA LEU A 6 -12.90 2.77 -7.95
C LEU A 6 -12.88 4.27 -7.63
N HIS A 7 -12.62 4.66 -6.38
CA HIS A 7 -12.53 6.07 -6.07
C HIS A 7 -11.21 6.63 -6.66
N PRO A 8 -11.23 7.76 -7.40
CA PRO A 8 -10.05 8.27 -8.13
C PRO A 8 -8.79 8.42 -7.27
N SER A 9 -8.94 8.66 -5.97
CA SER A 9 -7.81 8.75 -5.02
C SER A 9 -7.04 7.45 -4.84
N TYR A 10 -7.66 6.29 -5.08
CA TYR A 10 -7.05 4.97 -4.93
C TYR A 10 -6.46 4.44 -6.24
N HIS A 11 -6.51 5.22 -7.32
CA HIS A 11 -6.07 4.76 -8.63
C HIS A 11 -4.54 4.51 -8.65
N LEU A 12 -4.11 3.40 -9.26
CA LEU A 12 -2.70 2.98 -9.25
C LEU A 12 -1.78 3.92 -10.03
N SER A 13 -2.33 4.73 -10.96
CA SER A 13 -1.54 5.72 -11.72
C SER A 13 -0.78 6.68 -10.80
N HIS A 14 -1.35 7.03 -9.64
CA HIS A 14 -0.69 7.91 -8.66
C HIS A 14 0.66 7.33 -8.19
N LEU A 15 0.79 6.01 -8.16
CA LEU A 15 2.05 5.33 -7.86
C LEU A 15 2.86 5.05 -9.14
N LEU A 16 2.25 4.38 -10.13
CA LEU A 16 2.97 3.83 -11.28
C LEU A 16 3.52 4.88 -12.24
N ASP A 17 2.90 6.07 -12.29
CA ASP A 17 3.33 7.16 -13.18
C ASP A 17 4.23 8.19 -12.47
N ASN A 18 4.26 8.20 -11.13
CA ASN A 18 5.01 9.19 -10.35
C ASN A 18 6.17 8.61 -9.55
N TYR A 19 6.28 7.28 -9.45
CA TYR A 19 7.39 6.62 -8.77
C TYR A 19 8.16 5.70 -9.72
N ASP A 20 9.45 5.97 -9.87
CA ASP A 20 10.36 5.15 -10.65
C ASP A 20 10.91 3.99 -9.80
N PHE A 21 10.41 2.78 -10.08
CA PHE A 21 10.94 1.56 -9.49
C PHE A 21 12.31 1.18 -10.03
N GLY A 22 12.72 1.77 -11.17
CA GLY A 22 13.99 1.52 -11.84
C GLY A 22 13.89 0.45 -12.94
N THR A 23 14.92 0.40 -13.78
CA THR A 23 15.00 -0.53 -14.92
C THR A 23 15.83 -1.78 -14.66
N GLY A 24 16.48 -1.87 -13.51
CA GLY A 24 17.27 -3.03 -13.09
C GLY A 24 16.44 -4.08 -12.34
N GLU A 25 17.03 -5.26 -12.14
CA GLU A 25 16.45 -6.29 -11.26
C GLU A 25 16.16 -5.70 -9.88
N CYS A 26 14.92 -5.85 -9.41
CA CYS A 26 14.46 -5.23 -8.18
C CYS A 26 13.47 -6.16 -7.49
N THR A 27 13.70 -6.41 -6.20
CA THR A 27 12.77 -7.12 -5.34
C THR A 27 11.98 -6.11 -4.51
N ILE A 28 10.66 -6.18 -4.61
CA ILE A 28 9.74 -5.37 -3.84
C ILE A 28 9.06 -6.26 -2.80
N VAL A 29 9.02 -5.79 -1.56
CA VAL A 29 8.16 -6.35 -0.52
C VAL A 29 6.97 -5.40 -0.36
N ASP A 30 5.78 -5.88 -0.73
CA ASP A 30 4.52 -5.14 -0.65
C ASP A 30 3.84 -5.47 0.69
N ILE A 31 4.05 -4.60 1.68
CA ILE A 31 3.64 -4.80 3.07
C ILE A 31 2.19 -4.37 3.23
N GLY A 32 1.33 -5.30 3.66
CA GLY A 32 -0.12 -5.09 3.67
C GLY A 32 -0.71 -5.03 2.26
N GLY A 33 -0.11 -5.77 1.31
CA GLY A 33 -0.48 -5.73 -0.10
C GLY A 33 -1.80 -6.43 -0.44
N SER A 34 -2.54 -6.89 0.57
CA SER A 34 -3.82 -7.59 0.43
C SER A 34 -3.70 -8.77 -0.53
N HIS A 35 -4.53 -8.79 -1.56
CA HIS A 35 -4.56 -9.84 -2.57
C HIS A 35 -3.50 -9.68 -3.68
N GLY A 36 -2.60 -8.69 -3.58
CA GLY A 36 -1.50 -8.51 -4.53
C GLY A 36 -1.87 -7.80 -5.83
N GLU A 37 -2.99 -7.08 -5.90
CA GLU A 37 -3.41 -6.35 -7.12
C GLU A 37 -2.36 -5.31 -7.56
N VAL A 38 -1.81 -4.55 -6.62
CA VAL A 38 -0.78 -3.53 -6.90
C VAL A 38 0.51 -4.18 -7.37
N SER A 39 0.96 -5.21 -6.64
CA SER A 39 2.13 -6.01 -7.02
C SER A 39 2.00 -6.67 -8.39
N THR A 40 0.78 -7.11 -8.75
CA THR A 40 0.47 -7.66 -10.06
C THR A 40 0.68 -6.61 -11.14
N GLU A 41 0.18 -5.39 -10.97
CA GLU A 41 0.36 -4.34 -11.99
C GLU A 41 1.76 -3.76 -12.06
N ILE A 42 2.48 -3.71 -10.95
CA ILE A 42 3.92 -3.44 -10.97
C ILE A 42 4.64 -4.51 -11.80
N ALA A 43 4.39 -5.80 -11.53
CA ALA A 43 5.03 -6.88 -12.26
C ALA A 43 4.62 -6.92 -13.76
N SER A 44 3.37 -6.57 -14.10
CA SER A 44 2.89 -6.42 -15.48
C SER A 44 3.67 -5.33 -16.23
N ARG A 45 3.87 -4.16 -15.60
CA ARG A 45 4.54 -3.00 -16.22
C ARG A 45 6.05 -3.11 -16.24
N TYR A 46 6.64 -3.82 -15.27
CA TYR A 46 8.08 -3.96 -15.08
C TYR A 46 8.50 -5.44 -15.07
N PRO A 47 8.86 -6.03 -16.22
CA PRO A 47 9.18 -7.45 -16.34
C PRO A 47 10.33 -7.94 -15.45
N GLN A 48 11.26 -7.06 -15.12
CA GLN A 48 12.44 -7.32 -14.27
C GLN A 48 12.13 -7.32 -12.76
N ILE A 49 10.94 -6.87 -12.36
CA ILE A 49 10.56 -6.75 -10.96
C ILE A 49 9.93 -8.06 -10.45
N ARG A 50 10.31 -8.43 -9.22
CA ARG A 50 9.70 -9.49 -8.43
C ARG A 50 9.08 -8.88 -7.17
N CYS A 51 7.87 -9.30 -6.84
CA CYS A 51 7.09 -8.83 -5.71
C CYS A 51 6.83 -9.96 -4.71
N ILE A 52 7.04 -9.67 -3.44
CA ILE A 52 6.63 -10.51 -2.31
C ILE A 52 5.52 -9.75 -1.58
N VAL A 53 4.29 -10.19 -1.77
CA VAL A 53 3.10 -9.62 -1.12
C VAL A 53 3.01 -10.20 0.29
N GLN A 54 2.92 -9.31 1.27
CA GLN A 54 2.77 -9.68 2.68
C GLN A 54 1.43 -9.20 3.21
N ASP A 55 0.66 -10.11 3.79
CA ASP A 55 -0.57 -9.80 4.51
C ASP A 55 -0.88 -10.93 5.51
N LEU A 56 -1.98 -10.81 6.24
CA LEU A 56 -2.44 -11.82 7.18
C LEU A 56 -2.77 -13.14 6.44
N PRO A 57 -2.63 -14.30 7.11
CA PRO A 57 -2.85 -15.61 6.51
C PRO A 57 -4.19 -15.74 5.78
N GLU A 58 -5.26 -15.20 6.37
CA GLU A 58 -6.62 -15.21 5.83
C GLU A 58 -6.77 -14.36 4.57
N THR A 59 -6.06 -13.24 4.47
CA THR A 59 -6.13 -12.32 3.33
C THR A 59 -5.46 -12.93 2.10
N ILE A 60 -4.32 -13.60 2.29
CA ILE A 60 -3.60 -14.21 1.17
C ILE A 60 -4.05 -15.62 0.86
N ALA A 61 -5.01 -16.21 1.57
CA ALA A 61 -5.37 -17.62 1.40
C ALA A 61 -5.76 -17.99 -0.04
N ASP A 62 -6.35 -17.06 -0.79
CA ASP A 62 -6.82 -17.25 -2.17
C ASP A 62 -5.97 -16.53 -3.23
N TRP A 63 -4.75 -16.09 -2.88
CA TRP A 63 -3.92 -15.23 -3.73
C TRP A 63 -3.66 -15.80 -5.13
N THR A 64 -3.49 -17.12 -5.26
CA THR A 64 -3.23 -17.81 -6.52
C THR A 64 -4.40 -17.71 -7.51
N THR A 65 -5.61 -17.45 -7.02
CA THR A 65 -6.79 -17.24 -7.87
C THR A 65 -6.92 -15.80 -8.37
N ARG A 66 -6.18 -14.87 -7.74
CA ARG A 66 -6.25 -13.42 -8.00
C ARG A 66 -5.07 -12.91 -8.81
N VAL A 67 -3.90 -13.52 -8.63
CA VAL A 67 -2.70 -13.23 -9.43
C VAL A 67 -2.74 -14.07 -10.72
N PRO A 68 -2.64 -13.44 -11.91
CA PRO A 68 -2.58 -14.16 -13.19
C PRO A 68 -1.47 -15.21 -13.19
N THR A 69 -1.74 -16.41 -13.70
CA THR A 69 -0.78 -17.53 -13.70
C THR A 69 0.56 -17.17 -14.35
N SER A 70 0.55 -16.31 -15.38
CA SER A 70 1.77 -15.80 -16.05
C SER A 70 2.67 -14.95 -15.17
N LEU A 71 2.18 -14.48 -14.02
CA LEU A 71 2.89 -13.61 -13.08
C LEU A 71 3.22 -14.29 -11.75
N GLN A 72 2.72 -15.50 -11.47
CA GLN A 72 2.92 -16.18 -10.18
C GLN A 72 4.39 -16.52 -9.87
N ASP A 73 5.25 -16.61 -10.90
CA ASP A 73 6.70 -16.78 -10.71
C ASP A 73 7.40 -15.52 -10.20
N ARG A 74 6.76 -14.35 -10.37
CA ARG A 74 7.29 -13.03 -10.03
C ARG A 74 6.49 -12.35 -8.92
N VAL A 75 5.23 -12.70 -8.73
CA VAL A 75 4.36 -12.17 -7.67
C VAL A 75 4.00 -13.35 -6.77
N THR A 76 4.64 -13.40 -5.62
CA THR A 76 4.44 -14.45 -4.61
C THR A 76 3.85 -13.84 -3.34
N CYS A 77 3.08 -14.62 -2.57
CA CYS A 77 2.53 -14.16 -1.30
C CYS A 77 3.20 -14.86 -0.11
N MET A 78 3.33 -14.16 1.00
CA MET A 78 3.91 -14.64 2.24
C MET A 78 3.13 -14.11 3.44
N ALA A 79 2.58 -15.01 4.26
CA ALA A 79 1.83 -14.60 5.44
C ALA A 79 2.76 -13.85 6.41
N HIS A 80 2.38 -12.64 6.81
CA HIS A 80 3.17 -11.84 7.73
C HIS A 80 2.33 -10.76 8.43
N ASP A 81 2.51 -10.65 9.74
CA ASP A 81 2.03 -9.51 10.54
C ASP A 81 3.16 -8.47 10.63
N PHE A 82 2.96 -7.30 10.01
CA PHE A 82 3.92 -6.19 10.02
C PHE A 82 4.19 -5.59 11.42
N LEU A 83 3.39 -5.95 12.44
CA LEU A 83 3.64 -5.60 13.83
C LEU A 83 4.68 -6.52 14.50
N THR A 84 5.18 -7.50 13.75
CA THR A 84 6.32 -8.37 14.10
C THR A 84 7.56 -8.05 13.24
N PRO A 85 8.77 -8.48 13.62
CA PRO A 85 9.99 -8.21 12.85
C PRO A 85 9.90 -8.68 11.39
N GLN A 86 10.35 -7.85 10.46
CA GLN A 86 10.28 -8.13 9.02
C GLN A 86 11.18 -9.33 8.64
N PRO A 87 10.63 -10.44 8.11
CA PRO A 87 11.39 -11.65 7.82
C PRO A 87 12.11 -11.63 6.45
N VAL A 88 11.71 -10.74 5.52
CA VAL A 88 12.37 -10.62 4.21
C VAL A 88 13.45 -9.56 4.29
N HIS A 89 14.70 -9.99 4.35
CA HIS A 89 15.87 -9.11 4.41
C HIS A 89 16.42 -8.81 3.01
N GLY A 90 16.93 -7.59 2.83
CA GLY A 90 17.72 -7.22 1.65
C GLY A 90 16.92 -6.97 0.36
N ALA A 91 15.61 -6.73 0.47
CA ALA A 91 14.83 -6.26 -0.67
C ALA A 91 15.25 -4.83 -1.07
N ASP A 92 14.99 -4.46 -2.33
CA ASP A 92 15.33 -3.14 -2.88
C ASP A 92 14.30 -2.08 -2.47
N VAL A 93 13.03 -2.48 -2.41
CA VAL A 93 11.92 -1.61 -2.04
C VAL A 93 11.02 -2.32 -1.04
N TYR A 94 10.63 -1.62 0.01
CA TYR A 94 9.55 -2.00 0.91
C TYR A 94 8.42 -0.99 0.73
N LEU A 95 7.32 -1.43 0.12
CA LEU A 95 6.16 -0.62 -0.22
C LEU A 95 5.11 -0.73 0.90
N LEU A 96 4.67 0.42 1.40
CA LEU A 96 3.56 0.58 2.35
C LEU A 96 2.53 1.47 1.66
N ARG A 97 1.50 0.88 1.09
CA ARG A 97 0.48 1.60 0.33
C ARG A 97 -0.87 1.48 1.01
N TRP A 98 -1.48 2.60 1.38
CA TRP A 98 -2.74 2.61 2.13
C TRP A 98 -2.62 1.85 3.47
N ILE A 99 -1.50 2.03 4.17
CA ILE A 99 -1.22 1.34 5.44
C ILE A 99 -1.13 2.32 6.59
N LEU A 100 -0.21 3.29 6.55
CA LEU A 100 0.13 4.05 7.76
C LEU A 100 -0.99 4.98 8.22
N HIS A 101 -1.94 5.33 7.35
CA HIS A 101 -3.09 6.15 7.73
C HIS A 101 -4.11 5.43 8.63
N ASP A 102 -4.14 4.09 8.63
CA ASP A 102 -5.04 3.30 9.48
C ASP A 102 -4.58 3.20 10.93
N TRP A 103 -3.33 3.58 11.20
CA TRP A 103 -2.65 3.33 12.46
C TRP A 103 -2.27 4.62 13.16
N SER A 104 -2.38 4.62 14.49
CA SER A 104 -1.85 5.72 15.30
C SER A 104 -0.32 5.75 15.26
N ASP A 105 0.27 6.91 15.55
CA ASP A 105 1.72 7.14 15.55
C ASP A 105 2.52 6.05 16.24
N LYS A 106 2.02 5.57 17.39
CA LYS A 106 2.67 4.49 18.16
C LYS A 106 2.85 3.22 17.31
N TYR A 107 1.82 2.84 16.55
CA TYR A 107 1.86 1.67 15.69
C TYR A 107 2.64 1.95 14.41
N CYS A 108 2.52 3.13 13.78
CA CYS A 108 3.35 3.51 12.64
C CYS A 108 4.84 3.42 12.98
N VAL A 109 5.25 3.97 14.12
CA VAL A 109 6.62 3.86 14.63
C VAL A 109 7.02 2.40 14.86
N ARG A 110 6.11 1.56 15.37
CA ARG A 110 6.40 0.13 15.57
C ARG A 110 6.59 -0.61 14.24
N ILE A 111 5.72 -0.39 13.26
CA ILE A 111 5.81 -0.96 11.91
C ILE A 111 7.17 -0.62 11.29
N LEU A 112 7.51 0.68 11.28
CA LEU A 112 8.78 1.13 10.71
C LEU A 112 9.99 0.58 11.48
N ARG A 113 9.93 0.50 12.81
CA ARG A 113 11.01 -0.10 13.62
C ARG A 113 11.22 -1.59 13.33
N ASN A 114 10.15 -2.35 13.11
CA ASN A 114 10.25 -3.75 12.74
C ASN A 114 10.83 -3.96 11.34
N LEU A 115 10.67 -2.97 10.45
CA LEU A 115 11.20 -2.98 9.10
C LEU A 115 12.70 -2.65 9.05
N VAL A 116 13.18 -1.70 9.87
CA VAL A 116 14.58 -1.20 9.83
C VAL A 116 15.65 -2.31 9.80
N PRO A 117 15.58 -3.38 10.64
CA PRO A 117 16.60 -4.44 10.63
C PRO A 117 16.70 -5.24 9.32
N ALA A 118 15.66 -5.21 8.48
CA ALA A 118 15.63 -5.92 7.21
C ALA A 118 16.26 -5.12 6.06
N LEU A 119 16.46 -3.81 6.24
CA LEU A 119 16.92 -2.92 5.18
C LEU A 119 18.40 -3.14 4.86
N LYS A 120 18.71 -3.35 3.57
CA LYS A 120 20.07 -3.26 3.06
C LYS A 120 20.46 -1.79 2.79
N LYS A 121 21.76 -1.53 2.67
CA LYS A 121 22.25 -0.24 2.17
C LYS A 121 21.66 0.03 0.78
N GLY A 122 21.05 1.21 0.60
CA GLY A 122 20.40 1.59 -0.65
C GLY A 122 18.97 1.09 -0.82
N ALA A 123 18.42 0.32 0.13
CA ALA A 123 17.01 -0.02 0.14
C ALA A 123 16.14 1.25 0.30
N ARG A 124 14.98 1.25 -0.34
CA ARG A 124 14.00 2.33 -0.28
C ARG A 124 12.76 1.86 0.49
N VAL A 125 12.29 2.68 1.41
CA VAL A 125 10.95 2.52 2.02
C VAL A 125 10.03 3.51 1.32
N VAL A 126 8.99 3.00 0.65
CA VAL A 126 8.06 3.81 -0.14
C VAL A 126 6.72 3.80 0.56
N VAL A 127 6.28 4.98 1.00
CA VAL A 127 4.95 5.18 1.57
C VAL A 127 4.08 5.82 0.50
N ASN A 128 2.99 5.16 0.13
CA ASN A 128 1.98 5.69 -0.77
C ASN A 128 0.66 5.84 -0.03
N ASP A 129 0.48 7.00 0.60
CA ASP A 129 -0.69 7.38 1.39
C ASP A 129 -1.16 8.78 1.00
N ILE A 130 -2.36 9.17 1.46
CA ILE A 130 -2.83 10.55 1.35
C ILE A 130 -1.99 11.43 2.28
N CYS A 131 -1.36 12.45 1.72
CA CYS A 131 -0.81 13.56 2.47
C CYS A 131 -1.86 14.67 2.58
N ILE A 132 -2.29 14.98 3.80
CA ILE A 132 -3.26 16.06 4.05
C ILE A 132 -2.49 17.40 4.11
N PRO A 133 -2.86 18.38 3.27
CA PRO A 133 -2.25 19.72 3.30
C PRO A 133 -2.50 20.45 4.62
N GLU A 134 -1.74 21.52 4.86
CA GLU A 134 -1.93 22.35 6.04
C GLU A 134 -3.31 23.05 5.99
N PRO A 135 -3.95 23.33 7.15
CA PRO A 135 -5.24 24.00 7.17
C PRO A 135 -5.21 25.33 6.41
N GLY A 136 -6.15 25.50 5.47
CA GLY A 136 -6.28 26.71 4.65
C GLY A 136 -5.58 26.68 3.30
N GLU A 137 -4.83 25.62 2.98
CA GLU A 137 -4.26 25.44 1.63
C GLU A 137 -5.29 24.98 0.60
N LEU A 138 -6.36 24.32 1.06
CA LEU A 138 -7.47 23.87 0.23
C LEU A 138 -8.72 24.73 0.47
N GLY A 139 -9.58 24.82 -0.55
CA GLY A 139 -10.91 25.41 -0.40
C GLY A 139 -11.74 24.65 0.65
N PRO A 140 -12.65 25.31 1.39
CA PRO A 140 -13.34 24.72 2.54
C PRO A 140 -14.07 23.39 2.27
N LYS A 141 -14.57 23.21 1.04
CA LYS A 141 -15.20 21.96 0.60
C LYS A 141 -14.17 20.84 0.44
N ALA A 142 -13.10 21.09 -0.31
CA ALA A 142 -12.07 20.08 -0.57
C ALA A 142 -11.34 19.66 0.72
N ASP A 143 -11.09 20.59 1.64
CA ASP A 143 -10.51 20.29 2.95
C ASP A 143 -11.45 19.39 3.78
N ARG A 144 -12.75 19.70 3.79
CA ARG A 144 -13.76 18.88 4.48
C ARG A 144 -13.85 17.47 3.89
N ASP A 145 -13.95 17.37 2.57
CA ASP A 145 -14.09 16.09 1.87
C ASP A 145 -12.88 15.21 2.19
N LEU A 146 -11.65 15.74 2.01
CA LEU A 146 -10.39 15.04 2.31
C LEU A 146 -10.27 14.56 3.76
N ARG A 147 -10.65 15.42 4.72
CA ARG A 147 -10.58 15.09 6.15
C ARG A 147 -11.74 14.23 6.64
N SER A 148 -12.80 14.09 5.84
CA SER A 148 -13.95 13.21 6.15
C SER A 148 -13.78 11.80 5.57
N ASP A 149 -12.99 11.65 4.52
CA ASP A 149 -12.74 10.37 3.84
C ASP A 149 -11.86 9.39 4.66
N ILE A 150 -11.26 9.84 5.77
CA ILE A 150 -10.52 8.99 6.72
C ILE A 150 -11.44 8.14 7.64
N HIS A 151 -12.78 8.30 7.54
CA HIS A 151 -13.91 7.54 8.14
C HIS A 151 -13.94 7.30 9.68
N PRO A 152 -15.12 7.37 10.35
CA PRO A 152 -16.35 6.69 9.95
C PRO A 152 -17.42 7.63 9.37
N THR A 153 -18.25 7.05 8.51
CA THR A 153 -19.51 7.58 8.04
C THR A 153 -20.37 7.95 9.24
N VAL A 154 -20.61 9.25 9.44
CA VAL A 154 -21.88 9.72 9.98
C VAL A 154 -22.35 10.83 9.06
N SER A 155 -22.95 10.46 7.93
CA SER A 155 -23.86 11.36 7.25
C SER A 155 -25.09 11.50 8.15
N VAL A 156 -25.04 12.42 9.11
CA VAL A 156 -26.27 13.00 9.65
C VAL A 156 -26.79 13.93 8.56
N THR A 157 -27.59 13.37 7.64
CA THR A 157 -28.56 14.19 6.94
C THR A 157 -29.68 14.47 7.91
N ASP A 158 -29.83 15.73 8.32
CA ASP A 158 -31.06 16.28 8.86
C ASP A 158 -30.96 17.81 8.90
N PRO A 159 -32.09 18.55 8.84
CA PRO A 159 -32.78 18.88 7.60
C PRO A 159 -32.75 20.41 7.39
N VAL A 160 -33.58 20.92 6.47
CA VAL A 160 -33.92 22.33 6.22
C VAL A 160 -33.35 22.86 4.89
N CYS A 161 -34.01 22.48 3.80
CA CYS A 161 -35.02 23.33 3.14
C CYS A 161 -36.07 22.45 2.47
#